data_AF-A0A1W9U4W5-F1
#
_entry.id   AF-A0A1W9U4W5-F1
#
_cell.length_a   1.000
_cell.length_b   1.000
_cell.length_c   1.000
_cell.angle_alpha   90.00
_cell.angle_beta   90.00
_cell.angle_gamma   90.00
#
_symmetry.space_group_name_H-M   'P 1'
#
loop_
_entity.id
_entity.type
_entity.pdbx_description
1 polymer ?
#
loop_
_entity_poly.entity_id
_entity_poly.type
_entity_poly.pdbx_seq_one_letter_code
_entity_poly.pdbx_strand_id
1 'polypeptide(L)'
;MTQILRVIFTCNSKSIAALCAAGLLVSCITAITGCTPAAPHNNEQTKATTQTIYQTSKQTVEQTINTKQNSLNNFQELQKQLSTQARIEQLKKDQLQAQTDKAACSDHTASTIKNFKPTDTTDTAKKNSVGSATQYIVGQGENLYSIANKRKIYNDGLLWPLIYKANRDQIKDPEQIFPGQHLSITHQHSEQEKDTARETARNSGIFIH
;
A
#
# COMPACT_ATOMS: atom_id res chain seq x y z
N MET A 1 -69.78 -15.04 8.97
CA MET A 1 -68.72 -14.68 8.02
C MET A 1 -68.69 -13.14 7.92
N THR A 2 -68.14 -12.47 8.95
CA THR A 2 -66.85 -11.73 8.90
C THR A 2 -67.00 -10.39 8.12
N GLN A 3 -67.42 -9.28 8.73
CA GLN A 3 -66.61 -8.23 9.40
C GLN A 3 -65.62 -7.48 8.48
N ILE A 4 -65.58 -6.13 8.66
CA ILE A 4 -64.45 -5.19 8.45
C ILE A 4 -64.24 -4.67 7.02
N LEU A 5 -64.07 -3.37 6.73
CA LEU A 5 -64.26 -2.11 7.45
C LEU A 5 -63.93 -1.01 6.43
N ARG A 6 -64.60 0.14 6.53
CA ARG A 6 -64.04 1.42 6.05
C ARG A 6 -62.68 1.64 6.72
N VAL A 7 -61.64 1.86 5.92
CA VAL A 7 -60.32 2.32 6.36
C VAL A 7 -59.85 3.25 5.24
N ILE A 8 -60.09 4.57 5.28
CA ILE A 8 -59.37 5.55 6.12
C ILE A 8 -58.11 4.94 6.72
N PHE A 9 -57.09 4.79 5.89
CA PHE A 9 -55.70 4.99 6.30
C PHE A 9 -55.17 6.08 5.36
N THR A 10 -55.30 7.35 5.73
CA THR A 10 -54.14 8.10 6.23
C THR A 10 -52.86 7.62 5.55
N CYS A 11 -52.57 8.21 4.38
CA CYS A 11 -51.21 8.22 3.89
C CYS A 11 -50.38 8.92 4.97
N ASN A 12 -49.70 8.09 5.75
CA ASN A 12 -48.82 8.46 6.83
C ASN A 12 -47.91 9.58 6.36
N SER A 13 -47.97 10.76 7.01
CA SER A 13 -47.19 11.95 6.67
C SER A 13 -45.67 11.69 6.65
N LYS A 14 -45.24 10.53 7.15
CA LYS A 14 -43.85 10.08 7.16
C LYS A 14 -43.36 9.48 5.83
N SER A 15 -44.23 9.04 4.92
CA SER A 15 -43.79 8.48 3.62
C SER A 15 -43.62 9.52 2.51
N ILE A 16 -44.31 10.67 2.60
CA ILE A 16 -44.12 11.77 1.63
C ILE A 16 -42.81 12.52 1.91
N ALA A 17 -42.34 12.52 3.16
CA ALA A 17 -41.02 13.05 3.52
C ALA A 17 -39.85 12.28 2.89
N ALA A 18 -40.04 11.00 2.54
CA ALA A 18 -38.99 10.18 1.95
C ALA A 18 -38.75 10.44 0.46
N LEU A 19 -39.72 11.03 -0.26
CA LEU A 19 -39.58 11.38 -1.68
C LEU A 19 -39.05 12.81 -1.90
N CYS A 20 -38.91 13.62 -0.84
CA CYS A 20 -38.29 14.94 -0.91
C CYS A 20 -36.76 14.94 -0.70
N ALA A 21 -36.16 13.79 -0.36
CA ALA A 21 -34.73 13.70 -0.04
C ALA A 21 -33.80 13.57 -1.26
N ALA A 22 -34.33 13.48 -2.46
CA ALA A 22 -33.57 13.56 -3.71
C ALA A 22 -34.25 14.60 -4.60
N GLY A 23 -33.81 15.85 -4.51
CA GLY A 23 -34.41 17.02 -5.14
C GLY A 23 -34.40 17.03 -6.67
N LEU A 24 -35.18 16.15 -7.28
CA LEU A 24 -35.53 16.14 -8.69
C LEU A 24 -36.96 15.58 -8.80
N LEU A 25 -37.95 16.48 -8.79
CA LEU A 25 -39.23 16.42 -9.51
C LEU A 25 -40.22 17.41 -8.87
N VAL A 26 -40.18 18.67 -9.31
CA VAL A 26 -41.38 19.52 -9.26
C VAL A 26 -42.28 19.05 -10.40
N SER A 27 -43.04 17.98 -10.16
CA SER A 27 -44.12 17.58 -11.06
C SER A 27 -45.41 18.25 -10.61
N CYS A 28 -45.87 19.13 -11.49
CA CYS A 28 -47.12 19.85 -11.51
C CYS A 28 -48.33 19.00 -11.06
N ILE A 29 -49.10 19.52 -10.11
CA ILE A 29 -50.52 19.18 -9.96
C ILE A 29 -51.31 20.47 -10.13
N THR A 30 -52.09 20.53 -11.19
CA THR A 30 -52.93 21.68 -11.58
C THR A 30 -54.30 21.66 -10.91
N ALA A 31 -54.85 22.88 -10.83
CA ALA A 31 -56.24 23.31 -10.61
C ALA A 31 -56.53 23.71 -9.15
N ILE A 32 -57.17 24.85 -8.83
CA ILE A 32 -58.29 25.51 -9.51
C ILE A 32 -58.32 27.03 -9.16
N THR A 33 -58.66 27.86 -10.16
CA THR A 33 -59.31 29.21 -10.10
C THR A 33 -58.74 30.34 -9.23
N GLY A 34 -58.18 31.34 -9.91
CA GLY A 34 -58.02 32.71 -9.42
C GLY A 34 -57.08 33.51 -10.33
N CYS A 35 -57.65 34.32 -11.23
CA CYS A 35 -56.87 35.27 -12.04
C CYS A 35 -55.99 36.14 -11.15
N THR A 36 -54.67 36.04 -11.31
CA THR A 36 -53.76 37.17 -11.13
C THR A 36 -52.90 37.24 -12.38
N PRO A 37 -52.80 38.40 -13.05
CA PRO A 37 -51.91 38.55 -14.19
C PRO A 37 -50.50 38.22 -13.71
N ALA A 38 -49.81 37.38 -14.49
CA ALA A 38 -48.43 37.00 -14.27
C ALA A 38 -47.63 38.25 -13.89
N ALA A 39 -47.30 38.36 -12.59
CA ALA A 39 -46.33 39.34 -12.13
C ALA A 39 -45.07 39.09 -12.95
N PRO A 40 -44.40 40.13 -13.47
CA PRO A 40 -43.15 39.93 -14.17
C PRO A 40 -42.21 39.28 -13.16
N HIS A 41 -41.90 37.99 -13.36
CA HIS A 41 -40.80 37.35 -12.66
C HIS A 41 -39.58 38.20 -12.97
N ASN A 42 -39.22 39.06 -12.02
CA ASN A 42 -38.02 39.87 -12.08
C ASN A 42 -36.86 38.92 -12.42
N ASN A 43 -36.24 39.19 -13.57
CA ASN A 43 -35.12 38.40 -14.09
C ASN A 43 -33.95 38.30 -13.09
N GLU A 44 -33.97 39.16 -12.08
CA GLU A 44 -33.00 39.26 -11.01
C GLU A 44 -33.13 38.12 -9.99
N GLN A 45 -34.35 37.69 -9.63
CA GLN A 45 -34.56 36.54 -8.75
C GLN A 45 -34.23 35.22 -9.47
N THR A 46 -34.57 35.09 -10.76
CA THR A 46 -34.20 33.90 -11.56
C THR A 46 -32.69 33.79 -11.76
N LYS A 47 -31.99 34.90 -12.05
CA LYS A 47 -30.51 34.93 -12.09
C LYS A 47 -29.88 34.60 -10.74
N ALA A 48 -30.40 35.14 -9.64
CA ALA A 48 -29.91 34.86 -8.29
C ALA A 48 -30.13 33.38 -7.90
N THR A 49 -31.26 32.78 -8.27
CA THR A 49 -31.53 31.35 -8.03
C THR A 49 -30.59 30.46 -8.85
N THR A 50 -30.38 30.73 -10.14
CA THR A 50 -29.44 29.98 -10.98
C THR A 50 -28.00 30.08 -10.45
N GLN A 51 -27.58 31.28 -10.04
CA GLN A 51 -26.26 31.51 -9.45
C GLN A 51 -26.11 30.70 -8.16
N THR A 52 -27.12 30.72 -7.28
CA THR A 52 -27.09 29.98 -6.01
C THR A 52 -27.01 28.46 -6.25
N ILE A 53 -27.78 27.91 -7.19
CA ILE A 53 -27.75 26.47 -7.52
C ILE A 53 -26.35 26.05 -8.01
N TYR A 54 -25.73 26.86 -8.87
CA TYR A 54 -24.37 26.59 -9.36
C TYR A 54 -23.31 26.66 -8.24
N GLN A 55 -23.40 27.65 -7.35
CA GLN A 55 -22.48 27.75 -6.22
C GLN A 55 -22.65 26.57 -5.25
N THR A 56 -23.89 26.21 -4.91
CA THR A 56 -24.18 25.08 -4.03
C THR A 56 -23.70 23.75 -4.63
N SER A 57 -23.90 23.53 -5.94
CA SER A 57 -23.42 22.31 -6.59
C SER A 57 -21.89 22.22 -6.60
N LYS A 58 -21.21 23.33 -6.89
CA LYS A 58 -19.74 23.43 -6.82
C LYS A 58 -19.22 23.14 -5.40
N GLN A 59 -19.81 23.76 -4.39
CA GLN A 59 -19.44 23.55 -2.99
C GLN A 59 -19.66 22.09 -2.54
N THR A 60 -20.75 21.46 -2.98
CA THR A 60 -21.06 20.06 -2.65
C THR A 60 -20.05 19.10 -3.26
N VAL A 61 -19.63 19.36 -4.50
CA VAL A 61 -18.56 18.60 -5.17
C VAL A 61 -17.24 18.77 -4.44
N GLU A 62 -16.85 20.01 -4.10
CA GLU A 62 -15.63 20.30 -3.35
C GLU A 62 -15.63 19.64 -1.97
N GLN A 63 -16.74 19.71 -1.24
CA GLN A 63 -16.89 19.03 0.05
C GLN A 63 -16.74 17.51 -0.09
N THR A 64 -17.32 16.92 -1.13
CA THR A 64 -17.20 15.49 -1.40
C THR A 64 -15.75 15.11 -1.74
N ILE A 65 -15.07 15.90 -2.56
CA ILE A 65 -13.66 15.68 -2.91
C ILE A 65 -12.79 15.77 -1.66
N ASN A 66 -12.95 16.83 -0.87
CA ASN A 66 -12.18 17.06 0.36
C ASN A 66 -12.41 15.93 1.37
N THR A 67 -13.66 15.50 1.53
CA THR A 67 -14.01 14.39 2.43
C THR A 67 -13.39 13.08 1.96
N LYS A 68 -13.46 12.78 0.66
CA LYS A 68 -12.81 11.59 0.09
C LYS A 68 -11.30 11.63 0.23
N GLN A 69 -10.69 12.78 0.02
CA GLN A 69 -9.24 12.97 0.17
C GLN A 69 -8.80 12.75 1.61
N ASN A 70 -9.53 13.32 2.58
CA ASN A 70 -9.25 13.12 4.00
C ASN A 70 -9.37 11.65 4.41
N SER A 71 -10.43 10.97 3.95
CA SER A 71 -10.62 9.54 4.19
C SER A 71 -9.51 8.69 3.57
N LEU A 72 -9.04 9.03 2.36
CA LEU A 72 -7.94 8.34 1.70
C LEU A 72 -6.62 8.52 2.46
N ASN A 73 -6.30 9.75 2.87
CA ASN A 73 -5.11 10.05 3.65
C ASN A 73 -5.13 9.31 4.99
N ASN A 74 -6.27 9.29 5.68
CA ASN A 74 -6.44 8.55 6.93
C ASN A 74 -6.24 7.04 6.74
N PHE A 75 -6.81 6.46 5.67
CA PHE A 75 -6.64 5.05 5.36
C PHE A 75 -5.17 4.71 5.05
N GLN A 76 -4.47 5.54 4.28
CA GLN A 76 -3.06 5.35 3.99
C GLN A 76 -2.19 5.40 5.26
N GLU A 77 -2.49 6.34 6.16
CA GLU A 77 -1.77 6.44 7.44
C GLU A 77 -2.02 5.22 8.32
N LEU A 78 -3.26 4.70 8.39
CA LEU A 78 -3.58 3.45 9.08
C LEU A 78 -2.80 2.25 8.51
N GLN A 79 -2.69 2.14 7.19
CA GLN A 79 -1.89 1.09 6.54
C GLN A 79 -0.41 1.20 6.92
N LYS A 80 0.13 2.42 6.94
CA LYS A 80 1.52 2.68 7.34
C LYS A 80 1.75 2.31 8.81
N GLN A 81 0.83 2.65 9.71
CA GLN A 81 0.91 2.30 11.12
C GLN A 81 0.85 0.79 11.34
N LEU A 82 -0.04 0.07 10.66
CA LEU A 82 -0.13 -1.39 10.73
C LEU A 82 1.17 -2.06 10.28
N SER A 83 1.73 -1.62 9.15
CA SER A 83 3.01 -2.16 8.65
C SER A 83 4.18 -1.88 9.61
N THR A 84 4.19 -0.71 10.24
CA THR A 84 5.20 -0.33 11.24
C THR A 84 5.07 -1.17 12.52
N GLN A 85 3.84 -1.37 12.99
CA GLN A 85 3.55 -2.17 14.17
C GLN A 85 3.96 -3.63 13.98
N ALA A 86 3.63 -4.22 12.83
CA ALA A 86 4.05 -5.58 12.48
C ALA A 86 5.59 -5.72 12.46
N ARG A 87 6.29 -4.70 11.95
CA ARG A 87 7.77 -4.69 11.96
C ARG A 87 8.34 -4.58 13.37
N ILE A 88 7.74 -3.78 14.25
CA ILE A 88 8.15 -3.66 15.65
C ILE A 88 7.92 -4.98 16.39
N GLU A 89 6.79 -5.63 16.18
CA GLU A 89 6.49 -6.93 16.79
C GLU A 89 7.47 -8.02 16.34
N GLN A 90 7.82 -8.03 15.05
CA GLN A 90 8.82 -8.94 14.53
C GLN A 90 10.22 -8.66 15.12
N LEU A 91 10.62 -7.38 15.22
CA LEU A 91 11.88 -7.01 15.88
C LEU A 91 11.91 -7.44 17.35
N LYS A 92 10.79 -7.32 18.07
CA LYS A 92 10.67 -7.81 19.46
C LYS A 92 10.80 -9.34 19.52
N LYS A 93 10.20 -10.06 18.57
CA LYS A 93 10.31 -11.53 18.48
C LYS A 93 11.74 -11.98 18.20
N ASP A 94 12.42 -11.30 17.28
CA ASP A 94 13.82 -11.58 16.94
C ASP A 94 14.76 -11.29 18.13
N GLN A 95 14.49 -10.21 18.87
CA GLN A 95 15.22 -9.88 20.10
C GLN A 95 14.98 -10.90 21.24
N LEU A 96 13.76 -11.42 21.37
CA LEU A 96 13.44 -12.43 22.37
C LEU A 96 14.14 -13.76 22.05
N GLN A 97 14.18 -14.16 20.78
CA GLN A 97 14.92 -15.34 20.35
C GLN A 97 16.43 -15.20 20.59
N ALA A 98 17.01 -14.03 20.31
CA ALA A 98 18.43 -13.76 20.57
C ALA A 98 18.79 -13.79 22.07
N GLN A 99 17.84 -13.50 22.96
CA GLN A 99 18.03 -13.61 24.41
C GLN A 99 17.91 -15.05 24.90
N THR A 100 16.99 -15.85 24.35
CA THR A 100 16.86 -17.27 24.71
C THR A 100 18.07 -18.10 24.26
N ASP A 101 18.67 -17.77 23.12
CA ASP A 101 19.87 -18.44 22.61
C ASP A 101 21.12 -18.12 23.47
N LYS A 102 21.13 -16.98 24.17
CA LYS A 102 22.18 -16.60 25.14
C LYS A 102 22.03 -17.28 26.51
N ALA A 103 20.83 -17.70 26.90
CA ALA A 103 20.59 -18.41 28.16
C ALA A 103 20.89 -19.92 28.07
N ALA A 104 21.03 -20.47 26.86
CA ALA A 104 21.37 -21.88 26.63
C ALA A 104 22.87 -22.18 26.66
N CYS A 105 23.74 -21.19 26.91
CA CYS A 105 25.18 -21.37 27.07
C CYS A 105 25.65 -20.88 28.45
N SER A 106 25.35 -21.66 29.49
CA SER A 106 26.09 -21.63 30.74
C SER A 106 26.21 -23.05 31.26
N ASP A 107 27.22 -23.77 30.78
CA ASP A 107 27.95 -24.72 31.61
C ASP A 107 29.26 -25.05 30.90
N HIS A 108 30.36 -24.44 31.36
CA HIS A 108 31.70 -25.03 31.48
C HIS A 108 32.69 -23.91 31.87
N THR A 109 32.88 -23.71 33.18
CA THR A 109 34.08 -23.05 33.69
C THR A 109 34.89 -24.05 34.50
N ALA A 110 36.14 -24.24 34.06
CA ALA A 110 37.35 -24.61 34.81
C ALA A 110 38.06 -25.89 34.33
N SER A 111 39.00 -25.75 33.38
CA SER A 111 40.37 -26.26 33.55
C SER A 111 41.31 -25.87 32.40
N THR A 112 42.37 -25.15 32.79
CA THR A 112 43.76 -25.34 32.33
C THR A 112 44.20 -24.74 30.99
N ILE A 113 44.98 -23.66 31.13
CA ILE A 113 45.89 -23.02 30.17
C ILE A 113 46.81 -24.06 29.49
N LYS A 114 46.80 -24.12 28.15
CA LYS A 114 48.02 -24.30 27.32
C LYS A 114 47.78 -24.03 25.83
N ASN A 115 48.65 -23.17 25.29
CA ASN A 115 49.08 -22.98 23.90
C ASN A 115 48.27 -22.06 22.96
N PHE A 116 48.92 -20.93 22.64
CA PHE A 116 48.66 -20.04 21.51
C PHE A 116 48.80 -20.77 20.17
N LYS A 117 47.77 -20.66 19.32
CA LYS A 117 47.86 -20.56 17.85
C LYS A 117 46.58 -19.87 17.37
N PRO A 118 46.63 -18.73 16.66
CA PRO A 118 45.43 -17.98 16.33
C PRO A 118 44.80 -18.58 15.07
N THR A 119 43.79 -19.43 15.25
CA THR A 119 42.84 -19.80 14.20
C THR A 119 41.50 -20.18 14.84
N ASP A 120 40.56 -19.26 14.68
CA ASP A 120 39.22 -19.47 14.12
C ASP A 120 38.12 -20.21 14.93
N THR A 121 36.91 -19.65 14.77
CA THR A 121 35.55 -20.13 15.12
C THR A 121 35.15 -20.06 16.61
N THR A 122 33.99 -19.57 17.05
CA THR A 122 32.63 -19.54 16.47
C THR A 122 31.79 -18.43 17.14
N ASP A 123 31.20 -17.53 16.34
CA ASP A 123 29.99 -16.80 16.71
C ASP A 123 28.86 -17.27 15.77
N THR A 124 27.69 -17.45 16.34
CA THR A 124 26.58 -18.24 15.81
C THR A 124 25.81 -17.45 14.75
N ALA A 125 26.35 -17.37 13.54
CA ALA A 125 25.64 -16.84 12.38
C ALA A 125 25.24 -17.99 11.46
N LYS A 126 23.93 -18.27 11.45
CA LYS A 126 23.15 -18.94 10.41
C LYS A 126 23.95 -19.19 9.12
N LYS A 127 24.31 -20.46 8.92
CA LYS A 127 24.96 -21.07 7.76
C LYS A 127 24.31 -20.60 6.44
N ASN A 128 24.77 -19.47 5.91
CA ASN A 128 24.53 -19.11 4.52
C ASN A 128 25.57 -19.84 3.70
N SER A 129 25.08 -20.82 2.95
CA SER A 129 25.78 -21.49 1.87
C SER A 129 26.62 -20.47 1.09
N VAL A 130 27.94 -20.63 1.14
CA VAL A 130 28.87 -19.99 0.21
C VAL A 130 28.55 -20.57 -1.16
N GLY A 131 27.53 -20.02 -1.80
CA GLY A 131 27.25 -20.24 -3.20
C GLY A 131 28.36 -19.61 -4.00
N SER A 132 28.82 -20.29 -5.06
CA SER A 132 29.79 -19.73 -5.99
C SER A 132 29.28 -18.38 -6.52
N ALA A 133 29.88 -17.32 -6.02
CA ALA A 133 29.64 -15.96 -6.50
C ALA A 133 30.49 -15.76 -7.75
N THR A 134 29.86 -15.31 -8.83
CA THR A 134 30.52 -14.97 -10.09
C THR A 134 30.57 -13.47 -10.21
N GLN A 135 31.69 -12.93 -10.70
CA GLN A 135 31.81 -11.50 -10.98
C GLN A 135 31.21 -11.16 -12.35
N TYR A 136 30.38 -10.12 -12.39
CA TYR A 136 29.75 -9.60 -13.60
C TYR A 136 30.15 -8.14 -13.84
N ILE A 137 30.43 -7.77 -15.10
CA ILE A 137 30.74 -6.39 -15.47
C ILE A 137 29.51 -5.78 -16.14
N VAL A 138 29.01 -4.68 -15.57
CA VAL A 138 27.82 -3.97 -16.08
C VAL A 138 28.10 -3.36 -17.45
N GLY A 139 27.25 -3.66 -18.42
CA GLY A 139 27.29 -3.09 -19.77
C GLY A 139 26.66 -1.69 -19.86
N GLN A 140 26.77 -1.06 -21.03
CA GLN A 140 26.15 0.24 -21.26
C GLN A 140 24.61 0.13 -21.30
N GLY A 141 23.93 0.95 -20.50
CA GLY A 141 22.46 1.00 -20.45
C GLY A 141 21.81 -0.18 -19.72
N GLU A 142 22.59 -1.05 -19.07
CA GLU A 142 22.05 -2.13 -18.26
C GLU A 142 21.57 -1.62 -16.90
N ASN A 143 20.51 -2.26 -16.40
CA ASN A 143 20.00 -2.08 -15.04
C ASN A 143 19.93 -3.44 -14.32
N LEU A 144 19.70 -3.43 -12.99
CA LEU A 144 19.69 -4.66 -12.19
C LEU A 144 18.66 -5.69 -12.67
N TYR A 145 17.48 -5.24 -13.13
CA TYR A 145 16.45 -6.09 -13.70
C TYR A 145 16.94 -6.80 -14.97
N SER A 146 17.51 -6.05 -15.91
CA SER A 146 18.01 -6.58 -17.18
C SER A 146 19.15 -7.59 -16.98
N ILE A 147 20.00 -7.39 -15.96
CA ILE A 147 21.08 -8.31 -15.60
C ILE A 147 20.50 -9.60 -15.02
N ALA A 148 19.55 -9.50 -14.09
CA ALA A 148 18.87 -10.67 -13.51
C ALA A 148 18.11 -11.48 -14.57
N ASN A 149 17.50 -10.81 -15.55
CA ASN A 149 16.75 -11.44 -16.64
C ASN A 149 17.62 -12.20 -17.66
N LYS A 150 18.95 -12.10 -17.58
CA LYS A 150 19.83 -12.86 -18.47
C LYS A 150 19.73 -14.35 -18.18
N ARG A 151 19.62 -15.17 -19.24
CA ARG A 151 19.61 -16.64 -19.16
C ARG A 151 20.79 -17.24 -18.38
N LYS A 152 21.95 -16.59 -18.44
CA LYS A 152 23.17 -17.03 -17.75
C LYS A 152 23.22 -16.68 -16.26
N ILE A 153 22.35 -15.78 -15.80
CA ILE A 153 22.31 -15.29 -14.43
C ILE A 153 21.16 -15.99 -13.69
N TYR A 154 19.93 -15.50 -13.85
CA TYR A 154 18.76 -16.10 -13.21
C TYR A 154 17.62 -16.41 -14.18
N ASN A 155 17.64 -15.85 -15.39
CA ASN A 155 16.53 -15.92 -16.34
C ASN A 155 15.20 -15.38 -15.75
N ASP A 156 15.28 -14.49 -14.77
CA ASP A 156 14.12 -13.91 -14.10
C ASP A 156 14.51 -12.51 -13.60
N GLY A 157 13.97 -11.47 -14.25
CA GLY A 157 14.23 -10.08 -13.89
C GLY A 157 13.74 -9.71 -12.49
N LEU A 158 12.72 -10.41 -11.96
CA LEU A 158 12.19 -10.17 -10.61
C LEU A 158 13.16 -10.61 -9.50
N LEU A 159 14.27 -11.27 -9.86
CA LEU A 159 15.33 -11.65 -8.93
C LEU A 159 16.43 -10.58 -8.80
N TRP A 160 16.24 -9.40 -9.37
CA TRP A 160 17.14 -8.25 -9.17
C TRP A 160 17.43 -7.91 -7.69
N PRO A 161 16.50 -8.10 -6.72
CA PRO A 161 16.79 -7.80 -5.32
C PRO A 161 17.89 -8.67 -4.73
N LEU A 162 18.14 -9.86 -5.28
CA LEU A 162 19.24 -10.74 -4.86
C LEU A 162 20.59 -10.12 -5.23
N ILE A 163 20.69 -9.57 -6.45
CA ILE A 163 21.89 -8.85 -6.90
C ILE A 163 22.13 -7.62 -6.03
N TYR A 164 21.08 -6.84 -5.78
CA TYR A 164 21.16 -5.67 -4.90
C TYR A 164 21.62 -6.05 -3.49
N LYS A 165 21.02 -7.10 -2.90
CA LYS A 165 21.36 -7.59 -1.56
C LYS A 165 22.81 -8.05 -1.46
N ALA A 166 23.37 -8.66 -2.50
CA ALA A 166 24.76 -9.11 -2.52
C ALA A 166 25.77 -7.96 -2.69
N ASN A 167 25.35 -6.79 -3.18
CA ASN A 167 26.21 -5.65 -3.51
C ASN A 167 25.79 -4.36 -2.78
N ARG A 168 25.17 -4.48 -1.60
CA ARG A 168 24.67 -3.33 -0.80
C ARG A 168 25.77 -2.38 -0.34
N ASP A 169 26.99 -2.88 -0.28
CA ASP A 169 28.21 -2.14 -0.01
C ASP A 169 28.57 -1.17 -1.15
N GLN A 170 28.23 -1.52 -2.40
CA GLN A 170 28.57 -0.73 -3.60
C GLN A 170 27.39 0.03 -4.19
N ILE A 171 26.17 -0.49 -4.05
CA ILE A 171 24.95 0.09 -4.63
C ILE A 171 24.13 0.73 -3.52
N LYS A 172 23.98 2.06 -3.57
CA LYS A 172 23.11 2.81 -2.64
C LYS A 172 21.65 2.79 -3.07
N ASP A 173 21.42 2.98 -4.37
CA ASP A 173 20.11 3.03 -5.00
C ASP A 173 20.06 1.95 -6.09
N PRO A 174 19.07 1.03 -6.08
CA PRO A 174 18.95 -0.02 -7.08
C PRO A 174 18.77 0.48 -8.52
N GLU A 175 18.32 1.71 -8.75
CA GLU A 175 18.21 2.30 -10.09
C GLU A 175 19.54 2.90 -10.59
N GLN A 176 20.52 3.09 -9.69
CA GLN A 176 21.78 3.73 -10.00
C GLN A 176 22.93 2.72 -10.04
N ILE A 177 23.17 2.16 -11.21
CA ILE A 177 24.37 1.38 -11.52
C ILE A 177 25.09 1.97 -12.73
N PHE A 178 26.42 1.80 -12.77
CA PHE A 178 27.25 2.39 -13.81
C PHE A 178 27.88 1.33 -14.71
N PRO A 179 28.03 1.60 -16.03
CA PRO A 179 28.78 0.74 -16.93
C PRO A 179 30.23 0.55 -16.44
N GLY A 180 30.75 -0.66 -16.55
CA GLY A 180 32.07 -1.05 -16.05
C GLY A 180 32.12 -1.40 -14.56
N GLN A 181 31.01 -1.22 -13.83
CA GLN A 181 30.93 -1.64 -12.43
C GLN A 181 30.98 -3.17 -12.32
N HIS A 182 31.72 -3.66 -11.31
CA HIS A 182 31.84 -5.10 -11.04
C HIS A 182 30.85 -5.52 -9.95
N LEU A 183 29.89 -6.39 -10.29
CA LEU A 183 28.88 -6.88 -9.37
C LEU A 183 29.08 -8.37 -9.07
N SER A 184 28.96 -8.71 -7.78
CA SER A 184 28.96 -10.09 -7.30
C SER A 184 27.58 -10.71 -7.49
N ILE A 185 27.51 -11.85 -8.17
CA ILE A 185 26.27 -12.57 -8.46
C ILE A 185 26.34 -13.99 -7.88
N THR A 186 25.54 -14.25 -6.86
CA THR A 186 25.37 -15.58 -6.25
C THR A 186 24.33 -16.40 -7.00
N HIS A 187 24.64 -17.64 -7.39
CA HIS A 187 23.70 -18.48 -8.15
C HIS A 187 22.91 -19.46 -7.27
N GLN A 188 23.40 -19.76 -6.07
CA GLN A 188 22.81 -20.73 -5.15
C GLN A 188 21.86 -20.01 -4.18
N HIS A 189 20.60 -19.89 -4.58
CA HIS A 189 19.52 -19.36 -3.76
C HIS A 189 18.44 -20.43 -3.56
N SER A 190 17.91 -20.55 -2.34
CA SER A 190 16.75 -21.40 -2.09
C SER A 190 15.51 -20.83 -2.77
N GLU A 191 14.51 -21.67 -3.03
CA GLU A 191 13.29 -21.20 -3.72
C GLU A 191 12.54 -20.17 -2.88
N GLN A 192 12.52 -20.32 -1.55
CA GLN A 192 11.91 -19.34 -0.65
C GLN A 192 12.58 -17.97 -0.75
N GLU A 193 13.91 -17.92 -0.94
CA GLU A 193 14.62 -16.65 -1.10
C GLU A 193 14.29 -16.00 -2.44
N LYS A 194 14.17 -16.81 -3.50
CA LYS A 194 13.72 -16.33 -4.82
C LYS A 194 12.30 -15.79 -4.77
N ASP A 195 11.37 -16.49 -4.12
CA ASP A 195 9.99 -16.02 -3.96
C ASP A 195 9.92 -14.70 -3.21
N THR A 196 10.68 -14.57 -2.12
CA THR A 196 10.79 -13.32 -1.36
C THR A 196 11.37 -12.19 -2.22
N ALA A 197 12.36 -12.49 -3.06
CA ALA A 197 12.93 -11.52 -4.00
C ALA A 197 11.88 -11.09 -5.04
N ARG A 198 11.11 -12.03 -5.61
CA ARG A 198 10.03 -11.72 -6.56
C ARG A 198 8.97 -10.82 -5.93
N GLU A 199 8.58 -11.12 -4.69
CA GLU A 199 7.63 -10.30 -3.94
C GLU A 199 8.20 -8.91 -3.66
N THR A 200 9.45 -8.82 -3.23
CA THR A 200 10.15 -7.54 -3.00
C THR A 200 10.21 -6.71 -4.27
N ALA A 201 10.53 -7.31 -5.42
CA ALA A 201 10.56 -6.63 -6.71
C ALA A 201 9.18 -6.04 -7.07
N ARG A 202 8.10 -6.84 -6.94
CA ARG A 202 6.73 -6.37 -7.19
C ARG A 202 6.33 -5.24 -6.25
N ASN A 203 6.62 -5.38 -4.97
CA ASN A 203 6.25 -4.40 -3.95
C ASN A 203 7.04 -3.10 -4.04
N SER A 204 8.27 -3.14 -4.56
CA SER A 204 9.10 -1.96 -4.72
C SER A 204 8.58 -0.99 -5.79
N GLY A 205 7.81 -1.49 -6.78
CA GLY A 205 7.41 -0.73 -7.97
C GLY A 205 8.57 -0.38 -8.90
N ILE A 206 9.80 -0.82 -8.59
CA ILE A 206 11.01 -0.53 -9.36
C ILE A 206 11.13 -1.53 -10.51
N PHE A 207 11.34 -1.03 -11.72
CA PHE A 207 11.40 -1.81 -12.96
C PHE A 207 10.11 -2.57 -13.33
N ILE A 208 8.99 -2.22 -12.71
CA ILE A 208 7.66 -2.77 -13.02
C ILE A 208 6.89 -1.71 -13.82
N HIS A 209 7.00 -1.78 -15.14
CA HIS A 209 6.47 -0.81 -16.10
C HIS A 209 6.00 -1.56 -17.35
#